data_AF-A0A1F4CU45-F1
#
_entry.id   AF-A0A1F4CU45-F1
#
_cell.length_a   1.000
_cell.length_b   1.000
_cell.length_c   1.000
_cell.angle_alpha   90.00
_cell.angle_beta   90.00
_cell.angle_gamma   90.00
#
_symmetry.space_group_name_H-M   'P 1'
#
loop_
_entity.id
_entity.type
_entity.pdbx_description
1 polymer ?
#
loop_
_entity_poly.entity_id
_entity_poly.type
_entity_poly.pdbx_seq_one_letter_code
_entity_poly.pdbx_strand_id
1 'polypeptide(L)' 'MEKLLTDAIRKGVHQHFDAAASRRKFDPDDVKAGRAYVEAYVPYVHYVERLWRDAQGAAHGHGEHHAGHGH' A
#
# COMPACT_ATOMS: atom_id res chain seq x y z
N MET A 1 -1.39 16.74 -19.26
CA MET A 1 -2.24 16.11 -18.21
C MET A 1 -1.81 14.68 -17.95
N GLU A 2 -1.74 13.81 -18.96
CA GLU A 2 -1.29 12.40 -18.82
C GLU A 2 0.05 12.26 -18.08
N LYS A 3 1.08 13.02 -18.47
CA LYS A 3 2.39 12.96 -17.79
C LYS A 3 2.31 13.24 -16.28
N LEU A 4 1.53 14.25 -15.87
CA LEU A 4 1.37 14.60 -14.46
C LEU A 4 0.68 13.48 -13.67
N LEU A 5 -0.32 12.83 -14.28
CA LEU A 5 -0.99 11.68 -13.71
C LEU A 5 -0.03 10.49 -13.56
N THR A 6 0.69 10.14 -14.62
CA THR A 6 1.67 9.04 -14.62
C THR A 6 2.78 9.27 -13.60
N ASP A 7 3.28 10.52 -13.49
CA ASP A 7 4.32 10.88 -12.52
C ASP A 7 3.81 10.76 -11.08
N ALA A 8 2.58 11.21 -10.81
CA ALA A 8 1.95 11.07 -9.49
C ALA A 8 1.76 9.60 -9.10
N ILE A 9 1.23 8.78 -10.03
CA ILE A 9 1.06 7.34 -9.82
C ILE A 9 2.41 6.67 -9.55
N ARG A 10 3.42 6.93 -10.39
CA ARG A 10 4.77 6.38 -10.23
C ARG A 10 5.38 6.74 -8.89
N LYS A 11 5.27 8.01 -8.49
CA LYS A 11 5.76 8.48 -7.19
C LYS A 11 5.09 7.74 -6.03
N GLY A 12 3.76 7.62 -6.05
CA GLY A 12 3.02 6.91 -5.01
C GLY A 12 3.41 5.43 -4.91
N VAL A 13 3.55 4.73 -6.05
CA VAL A 13 4.02 3.34 -6.09
C VAL A 13 5.42 3.22 -5.50
N HIS A 14 6.37 4.07 -5.91
CA HIS A 14 7.74 4.04 -5.39
C HIS A 14 7.79 4.31 -3.88
N GLN A 15 7.05 5.31 -3.38
CA GLN A 15 7.07 5.63 -1.94
C GLN A 15 6.61 4.45 -1.09
N HIS A 16 5.54 3.76 -1.48
CA HIS A 16 5.04 2.60 -0.75
C HIS A 16 6.00 1.40 -0.91
N PHE A 17 6.53 1.20 -2.12
CA PHE A 17 7.51 0.15 -2.38
C PHE A 17 8.78 0.35 -1.55
N ASP A 18 9.34 1.55 -1.50
CA ASP A 18 10.56 1.85 -0.74
C ASP A 18 10.35 1.65 0.76
N ALA A 19 9.18 2.01 1.28
CA ALA A 19 8.82 1.76 2.67
C ALA A 19 8.81 0.26 2.99
N ALA A 20 8.25 -0.58 2.13
CA ALA A 20 8.27 -2.03 2.30
C ALA A 20 9.67 -2.63 2.06
N ALA A 21 10.32 -2.24 0.98
CA ALA A 21 11.60 -2.79 0.53
C ALA A 21 12.74 -2.50 1.52
N SER A 22 12.76 -1.31 2.12
CA SER A 22 13.74 -0.94 3.17
C SER A 22 13.66 -1.83 4.40
N ARG A 23 12.48 -2.43 4.67
CA ARG A 23 12.25 -3.31 5.82
C ARG A 23 12.33 -4.79 5.47
N ARG A 24 12.44 -5.15 4.19
CA ARG A 24 12.38 -6.54 3.70
C ARG A 24 13.53 -7.42 4.20
N LYS A 25 14.71 -6.82 4.42
CA LYS A 25 15.91 -7.52 4.90
C LYS A 25 15.96 -7.50 6.43
N PHE A 26 14.92 -8.01 7.06
CA PHE A 26 14.89 -8.20 8.52
C PHE A 26 15.44 -9.57 8.90
N ASP A 27 15.89 -9.70 10.15
CA ASP A 27 16.27 -10.98 10.73
C ASP A 27 15.03 -11.85 10.96
N PRO A 28 14.93 -13.06 10.38
CA PRO A 28 13.79 -13.95 10.57
C PRO A 28 13.50 -14.30 12.04
N ASP A 29 14.51 -14.27 12.91
CA ASP A 29 14.35 -14.53 14.34
C ASP A 29 13.85 -13.29 15.12
N ASP A 30 13.86 -12.10 14.51
CA ASP A 30 13.29 -10.86 15.06
C ASP A 30 11.85 -10.65 14.60
N VAL A 31 10.92 -11.16 15.41
CA VAL A 31 9.47 -11.01 15.20
C VAL A 31 9.03 -9.54 15.14
N LYS A 32 9.69 -8.63 15.86
CA LYS A 32 9.35 -7.21 15.85
C LYS A 32 9.73 -6.57 14.52
N ALA A 33 10.91 -6.90 13.99
CA ALA A 33 11.34 -6.46 12.67
C ALA A 33 10.45 -7.05 11.56
N GLY A 34 10.05 -8.32 11.69
CA GLY A 34 9.07 -8.94 10.79
C GLY A 34 7.72 -8.23 10.80
N ARG A 35 7.20 -7.85 11.98
CA ARG A 35 5.97 -7.06 12.10
C ARG A 35 6.08 -5.72 11.40
N ALA A 36 7.19 -5.00 11.59
CA ALA A 36 7.43 -3.72 10.94
C ALA A 36 7.47 -3.84 9.40
N TYR A 37 8.01 -4.95 8.86
CA TYR A 37 7.94 -5.22 7.43
C TYR A 37 6.50 -5.40 6.95
N VAL A 38 5.70 -6.23 7.64
CA VAL A 38 4.30 -6.47 7.28
C VAL A 38 3.48 -5.17 7.33
N GLU A 39 3.67 -4.35 8.36
CA GLU A 39 3.02 -3.04 8.51
C GLU A 39 3.33 -2.08 7.36
N ALA A 40 4.50 -2.20 6.71
CA ALA A 40 4.85 -1.41 5.53
C ALA A 40 4.42 -2.09 4.21
N TYR A 41 4.44 -3.42 4.14
CA TYR A 41 4.11 -4.19 2.95
C TYR A 41 2.60 -4.19 2.65
N VAL A 42 1.75 -4.32 3.67
CA VAL A 42 0.29 -4.35 3.51
C VAL A 42 -0.25 -3.06 2.85
N PRO A 43 0.13 -1.84 3.30
CA PRO A 43 -0.25 -0.61 2.62
C PRO A 43 0.20 -0.54 1.15
N TYR A 44 1.39 -1.05 0.83
CA TYR A 44 1.88 -1.08 -0.55
C TYR A 44 0.99 -1.95 -1.46
N VAL A 45 0.64 -3.16 -1.00
CA VAL A 45 -0.24 -4.05 -1.76
C VAL A 45 -1.61 -3.42 -1.97
N HIS A 46 -2.22 -2.89 -0.91
CA HIS A 46 -3.53 -2.22 -1.01
C HIS A 46 -3.51 -0.99 -1.92
N TYR A 47 -2.41 -0.23 -1.94
CA TYR A 47 -2.25 0.91 -2.84
C TYR A 47 -2.25 0.46 -4.32
N VAL A 48 -1.45 -0.54 -4.66
CA VAL A 48 -1.37 -1.07 -6.04
C VAL A 48 -2.70 -1.71 -6.46
N GLU A 49 -3.36 -2.45 -5.57
CA GLU A 49 -4.64 -3.07 -5.84
C GLU A 49 -5.75 -2.04 -6.10
N ARG A 50 -5.79 -0.95 -5.33
CA ARG A 50 -6.73 0.15 -5.55
C ARG A 50 -6.47 0.83 -6.90
N LEU A 51 -5.21 1.16 -7.17
CA LEU A 51 -4.80 1.75 -8.44
C LEU A 51 -5.20 0.90 -9.64
N TRP A 52 -5.00 -0.42 -9.55
CA TRP A 52 -5.39 -1.37 -10.60
C TRP A 52 -6.92 -1.43 -10.77
N ARG A 53 -7.69 -1.47 -9.68
CA ARG A 53 -9.17 -1.45 -9.73
C ARG A 53 -9.70 -0.17 -10.37
N ASP A 54 -9.15 0.98 -9.99
CA ASP A 54 -9.53 2.28 -10.52
C ASP A 54 -9.21 2.37 -12.02
N ALA A 55 -8.03 1.88 -12.44
CA ALA A 55 -7.62 1.87 -13.84
C ALA A 55 -8.47 0.94 -14.73
N GLN A 56 -8.97 -0.17 -14.19
CA GLN A 56 -9.83 -1.11 -14.92
C GLN A 56 -11.30 -0.69 -14.97
N GLY A 57 -11.68 0.43 -14.35
CA GLY A 57 -13.08 0.88 -14.31
C GLY A 57 -13.99 -0.02 -13.48
N ALA A 58 -13.43 -0.86 -12.60
CA ALA A 58 -14.18 -1.74 -11.71
C ALA A 58 -14.78 -1.00 -10.48
N ALA A 59 -14.84 0.33 -10.53
CA ALA A 59 -15.29 1.17 -9.43
C ALA A 59 -16.82 1.25 -9.39
N HIS A 60 -17.49 0.19 -8.91
CA HIS A 60 -18.81 0.28 -8.25
C HIS A 60 -18.83 -0.66 -7.05
N GLY A 61 -18.64 -0.07 -5.88
CA GLY A 61 -18.69 -0.75 -4.59
C GLY A 61 -18.15 0.16 -3.49
N HIS A 62 -18.96 1.12 -3.05
CA HIS A 62 -18.74 1.78 -1.77
C HIS A 62 -18.74 0.70 -0.68
N GLY A 63 -17.57 0.39 -0.14
CA GLY A 63 -17.39 -0.48 1.01
C GLY A 63 -16.68 0.29 2.10
N GLU A 64 -17.45 0.96 2.95
CA GLU A 64 -17.01 1.38 4.28
C GLU A 64 -16.38 0.19 5.02
N HIS A 65 -15.34 0.46 5.81
CA HIS A 65 -15.11 -0.15 7.12
C HIS A 65 -14.00 0.66 7.81
N HIS A 66 -14.37 1.83 8.32
CA HIS A 66 -13.74 2.34 9.53
C HIS A 66 -14.14 1.40 10.67
N ALA A 67 -13.36 0.35 10.89
CA ALA A 67 -13.40 -0.40 12.13
C ALA A 67 -12.53 0.35 13.16
N GLY A 68 -13.16 1.04 14.11
CA GLY A 68 -12.49 1.50 15.32
C GLY A 68 -13.05 2.78 15.92
N HIS A 69 -14.01 2.65 16.83
CA HIS A 69 -14.28 3.42 18.07
C HIS A 69 -15.52 2.74 18.69
N GLY A 70 -15.59 2.24 19.92
CA GLY A 70 -14.77 2.32 21.12
C GLY A 70 -15.74 2.15 22.31
N HIS A 71 -15.42 1.24 23.23
CA HIS A 71 -15.95 1.02 24.59
C HIS A 71 -17.47 0.97 24.85
#